data_AF-A0AAW5RQG9-F1
#
_entry.id   AF-A0AAW5RQG9-F1
#
_cell.length_a   1.000
_cell.length_b   1.000
_cell.length_c   1.000
_cell.angle_alpha   90.00
_cell.angle_beta   90.00
_cell.angle_gamma   90.00
#
_symmetry.space_group_name_H-M   'P 1'
#
loop_
_entity.id
_entity.type
_entity.pdbx_description
1 polymer ?
#
loop_
_entity_poly.entity_id
_entity_poly.type
_entity_poly.pdbx_seq_one_letter_code
_entity_poly.pdbx_strand_id
1 'polypeptide(L)'
;MEHQRPDKAQPDLNELKEQIALEYGRCLLQLQQFELMLKATLPTLKVSGFSDELAGNVERYRQELGFKTMGQLVGQWNQRTTLEDEQEIDDDALNGRAYFRFSFGLEDGEWMNERLKQLVELRNELVHHFLSRFELTSEVSCQEAISYLAMAANTIKDNRETLHSLLATAEKAKSELFEFMSSPQGEHFLLSGVLPGEPADNWENTTIIQQPKFEERSRSSPCLTSSSSQAHPRKGKPARR
;
A
#
# COMPACT_ATOMS: atom_id res chain seq x y z
N MET A 1 48.91 4.14 52.76
CA MET A 1 48.09 4.73 51.68
C MET A 1 47.14 3.66 51.19
N GLU A 2 46.03 3.46 51.89
CA GLU A 2 44.96 2.60 51.38
C GLU A 2 44.12 3.43 50.41
N HIS A 3 44.12 3.04 49.15
CA HIS A 3 43.25 3.58 48.13
C HIS A 3 41.83 3.12 48.41
N GLN A 4 41.01 4.01 48.99
CA GLN A 4 39.56 3.91 48.93
C GLN A 4 39.13 3.98 47.48
N ARG A 5 38.83 2.81 46.92
CA ARG A 5 38.03 2.65 45.71
C ARG A 5 36.65 3.23 46.02
N PRO A 6 36.14 4.22 45.27
CA PRO A 6 34.79 4.70 45.51
C PRO A 6 33.83 3.55 45.19
N ASP A 7 33.23 3.02 46.25
CA ASP A 7 32.10 2.11 46.19
C ASP A 7 31.01 2.85 45.41
N LYS A 8 30.67 2.35 44.22
CA LYS A 8 29.54 2.90 43.47
C LYS A 8 28.30 2.59 44.31
N ALA A 9 27.76 3.59 44.98
CA ALA A 9 26.50 3.46 45.73
C ALA A 9 25.49 2.75 44.82
N GLN A 10 25.00 1.59 45.25
CA GLN A 10 23.99 0.85 44.51
C GLN A 10 22.78 1.78 44.31
N PRO A 11 22.20 1.82 43.09
CA PRO A 11 21.04 2.66 42.83
C PRO A 11 19.90 2.28 43.76
N ASP A 12 19.23 3.28 44.34
CA ASP A 12 18.09 3.04 45.20
C ASP A 12 16.98 2.36 44.39
N LEU A 13 16.21 1.47 45.02
CA LEU A 13 15.12 0.75 44.38
C LEU A 13 14.10 1.70 43.74
N ASN A 14 13.92 2.89 44.31
CA ASN A 14 13.09 3.92 43.72
C ASN A 14 13.67 4.50 42.42
N GLU A 15 14.99 4.74 42.37
CA GLU A 15 15.68 5.20 41.15
C GLU A 15 15.54 4.19 40.01
N LEU A 16 15.65 2.89 40.32
CA LEU A 16 15.44 1.82 39.34
C LEU A 16 14.01 1.81 38.79
N LYS A 17 13.00 2.05 39.64
CA LYS A 17 11.60 2.15 39.22
C LYS A 17 11.33 3.36 38.34
N GLU A 18 11.93 4.51 38.66
CA GLU A 18 11.84 5.71 37.83
C GLU A 18 12.48 5.48 36.45
N GLN A 19 13.64 4.83 36.42
CA GLN A 19 14.28 4.44 35.16
C GLN A 19 13.39 3.49 34.34
N ILE A 20 12.78 2.49 34.98
CA ILE A 20 11.84 1.56 34.32
C ILE A 20 10.67 2.33 33.73
N ALA A 21 10.06 3.25 34.47
CA ALA A 21 8.93 4.04 33.98
C ALA A 21 9.32 4.88 32.74
N LEU A 22 10.52 5.48 32.75
CA LEU A 22 11.03 6.25 31.62
C LEU A 22 11.27 5.37 30.39
N GLU A 23 11.97 4.25 30.54
CA GLU A 23 12.29 3.34 29.43
C GLU A 23 11.04 2.63 28.88
N TYR A 24 10.11 2.28 29.77
CA TYR A 24 8.80 1.74 29.39
C TYR A 24 8.01 2.75 28.57
N GLY A 25 7.92 4.01 29.02
CA GLY A 25 7.27 5.08 28.29
C GLY A 25 7.92 5.35 26.92
N ARG A 26 9.25 5.31 26.84
CA ARG A 26 10.00 5.43 25.58
C ARG A 26 9.63 4.31 24.60
N CYS A 27 9.60 3.06 25.05
CA CYS A 27 9.22 1.93 24.20
C CYS A 27 7.80 2.09 23.65
N LEU A 28 6.84 2.48 24.49
CA LEU A 28 5.46 2.70 24.05
C LEU A 28 5.33 3.85 23.03
N LEU A 29 6.03 4.96 23.25
CA LEU A 29 6.04 6.07 22.31
C LEU A 29 6.65 5.66 20.96
N GLN A 30 7.72 4.87 20.96
CA GLN A 30 8.33 4.37 19.73
C GLN A 30 7.40 3.41 18.98
N LEU A 31 6.69 2.53 19.68
CA LEU A 31 5.66 1.66 19.08
C LEU A 31 4.51 2.49 18.50
N GLN A 32 4.06 3.54 19.19
CA GLN A 32 3.01 4.42 18.66
C GLN A 32 3.48 5.17 17.41
N GLN A 33 4.73 5.63 17.37
CA GLN A 33 5.31 6.23 16.16
C GLN A 33 5.37 5.24 15.00
N PHE A 34 5.70 3.98 15.28
CA PHE A 34 5.70 2.92 14.27
C PHE A 34 4.29 2.67 13.71
N GLU A 35 3.26 2.66 14.57
CA GLU A 35 1.86 2.56 14.13
C GLU A 35 1.46 3.72 13.22
N LEU A 36 1.82 4.96 13.57
CA LEU A 36 1.57 6.14 12.74
C LEU A 36 2.25 6.06 11.38
N MET A 37 3.49 5.54 11.33
CA MET A 37 4.21 5.32 10.08
C MET A 37 3.50 4.29 9.20
N LEU A 38 2.99 3.20 9.75
CA LEU A 38 2.16 2.23 9.00
C LEU A 38 0.89 2.88 8.44
N LYS A 39 0.18 3.68 9.26
CA LYS A 39 -1.04 4.39 8.82
C LYS A 39 -0.77 5.34 7.66
N ALA A 40 0.37 6.03 7.67
CA ALA A 40 0.75 6.95 6.62
C ALA A 40 1.11 6.25 5.30
N THR A 41 1.70 5.05 5.39
CA THR A 41 2.37 4.40 4.26
C THR A 41 1.48 3.39 3.54
N LEU A 42 0.68 2.62 4.28
CA LEU A 42 -0.23 1.60 3.74
C LEU A 42 -1.15 2.10 2.60
N PRO A 43 -1.74 3.31 2.65
CA PRO A 43 -2.57 3.81 1.56
C PRO A 43 -1.82 3.99 0.24
N THR A 44 -0.49 4.12 0.30
CA THR A 44 0.34 4.38 -0.88
C THR A 44 0.96 3.12 -1.47
N LEU A 45 0.90 1.98 -0.76
CA LEU A 45 1.48 0.72 -1.24
C LEU A 45 0.58 0.01 -2.25
N LYS A 46 -0.73 0.24 -2.18
CA LYS A 46 -1.70 -0.29 -3.13
C LYS A 46 -2.80 0.73 -3.34
N VAL A 47 -2.88 1.25 -4.57
CA VAL A 47 -3.85 2.25 -5.00
C VAL A 47 -4.62 1.67 -6.17
N SER A 48 -5.95 1.66 -6.08
CA SER A 48 -6.78 1.17 -7.17
C SER A 48 -8.12 1.88 -7.24
N GLY A 49 -8.65 2.01 -8.45
CA GLY A 49 -9.95 2.61 -8.69
C GLY A 49 -10.07 3.22 -10.07
N PHE A 50 -11.24 3.77 -10.36
CA PHE A 50 -11.44 4.60 -11.54
C PHE A 50 -10.64 5.90 -11.44
N SER A 51 -10.24 6.43 -12.60
CA SER A 51 -9.37 7.61 -12.68
C SER A 51 -9.90 8.83 -11.92
N ASP A 52 -11.22 9.03 -11.92
CA ASP A 52 -11.93 10.12 -11.26
C ASP A 52 -12.14 9.90 -9.74
N GLU A 53 -12.01 8.66 -9.27
CA GLU A 53 -12.22 8.28 -7.86
C GLU A 53 -10.92 8.05 -7.09
N LEU A 54 -9.78 7.94 -7.79
CA LEU A 54 -8.52 7.46 -7.23
C LEU A 54 -8.08 8.24 -5.99
N ALA A 55 -8.10 9.57 -6.06
CA ALA A 55 -7.73 10.45 -4.94
C ALA A 55 -8.70 10.28 -3.75
N GLY A 56 -10.00 10.17 -4.02
CA GLY A 56 -11.01 9.94 -3.00
C GLY A 56 -10.90 8.57 -2.33
N ASN A 57 -10.51 7.54 -3.07
CA ASN A 57 -10.28 6.19 -2.55
C ASN A 57 -9.11 6.17 -1.56
N VAL A 58 -8.00 6.83 -1.91
CA VAL A 58 -6.83 6.94 -1.03
C VAL A 58 -7.18 7.66 0.27
N GLU A 59 -7.93 8.75 0.21
CA GLU A 59 -8.28 9.53 1.41
C GLU A 59 -9.26 8.78 2.31
N ARG A 60 -10.30 8.14 1.74
CA ARG A 60 -11.22 7.29 2.51
C ARG A 60 -10.47 6.19 3.24
N TYR A 61 -9.50 5.57 2.57
CA TYR A 61 -8.71 4.52 3.18
C TYR A 61 -7.77 5.04 4.27
N ARG A 62 -7.16 6.22 4.09
CA ARG A 62 -6.37 6.88 5.14
C ARG A 62 -7.21 7.11 6.40
N GLN A 63 -8.47 7.54 6.25
CA GLN A 63 -9.39 7.73 7.37
C GLN A 63 -9.74 6.40 8.05
N GLU A 64 -10.01 5.35 7.28
CA GLU A 64 -10.29 4.01 7.80
C GLU A 64 -9.10 3.47 8.64
N LEU A 65 -7.88 3.62 8.14
CA LEU A 65 -6.68 3.19 8.83
C LEU A 65 -6.40 4.00 10.11
N GLY A 66 -6.84 5.25 10.18
CA GLY A 66 -6.68 6.11 11.35
C GLY A 66 -7.15 5.47 12.65
N PHE A 67 -8.24 4.69 12.58
CA PHE A 67 -8.87 4.01 13.72
C PHE A 67 -8.32 2.61 14.00
N LYS A 68 -7.42 2.08 13.16
CA LYS A 68 -6.87 0.73 13.32
C LYS A 68 -5.69 0.72 14.29
N THR A 69 -5.57 -0.37 15.03
CA THR A 69 -4.43 -0.66 15.90
C THR A 69 -3.30 -1.32 15.12
N MET A 70 -2.07 -1.31 15.65
CA MET A 70 -0.90 -1.93 15.02
C MET A 70 -1.18 -3.37 14.53
N GLY A 71 -1.80 -4.22 15.35
CA GLY A 71 -2.13 -5.59 14.93
C GLY A 71 -3.04 -5.66 13.70
N GLN A 72 -4.03 -4.76 13.61
CA GLN A 72 -4.91 -4.68 12.44
C GLN A 72 -4.20 -4.10 11.21
N LEU A 73 -3.28 -3.14 11.41
CA LEU A 73 -2.47 -2.59 10.32
C LEU A 73 -1.52 -3.63 9.73
N VAL A 74 -0.93 -4.48 10.57
CA VAL A 74 -0.09 -5.61 10.11
C VAL A 74 -0.91 -6.61 9.29
N GLY A 75 -2.16 -6.89 9.68
CA GLY A 75 -3.07 -7.68 8.84
C GLY A 75 -3.32 -7.05 7.46
N GLN A 76 -3.50 -5.73 7.41
CA GLN A 76 -3.68 -4.98 6.15
C GLN A 76 -2.41 -4.95 5.30
N TRP A 77 -1.23 -4.92 5.92
CA TRP A 77 0.05 -5.01 5.24
C TRP A 77 0.15 -6.32 4.47
N ASN A 78 -0.04 -7.45 5.16
CA ASN A 78 0.09 -8.79 4.56
C ASN A 78 -0.84 -8.96 3.35
N GLN A 79 -2.08 -8.47 3.45
CA GLN A 79 -3.05 -8.54 2.36
C GLN A 79 -2.64 -7.73 1.12
N ARG A 80 -1.83 -6.68 1.30
CA ARG A 80 -1.49 -5.73 0.22
C ARG A 80 -0.13 -6.00 -0.43
N THR A 81 0.81 -6.55 0.33
CA THR A 81 2.15 -6.88 -0.18
C THR A 81 2.23 -8.26 -0.80
N THR A 82 1.22 -9.12 -0.56
CA THR A 82 1.10 -10.41 -1.24
C THR A 82 0.50 -10.18 -2.63
N LEU A 83 1.24 -10.58 -3.66
CA LEU A 83 0.77 -10.61 -5.05
C LEU A 83 -0.16 -11.83 -5.22
N GLU A 84 -1.36 -11.77 -4.65
CA GLU A 84 -2.39 -12.77 -4.93
C GLU A 84 -2.98 -12.55 -6.33
N ASP A 85 -3.50 -13.61 -6.96
CA ASP A 85 -4.26 -13.51 -8.21
C ASP A 85 -5.48 -12.61 -7.99
N GLU A 86 -5.38 -11.38 -8.45
CA GLU A 86 -6.41 -10.38 -8.24
C GLU A 86 -7.59 -10.63 -9.19
N GLN A 87 -8.81 -10.48 -8.67
CA GLN A 87 -10.02 -10.61 -9.49
C GLN A 87 -9.97 -9.71 -10.72
N GLU A 88 -10.22 -10.33 -11.89
CA GLU A 88 -10.51 -9.62 -13.13
C GLU A 88 -11.69 -8.67 -12.89
N ILE A 89 -11.55 -7.46 -13.43
CA ILE A 89 -12.61 -6.46 -13.37
C ILE A 89 -13.62 -6.82 -14.44
N ASP A 90 -14.88 -6.93 -14.05
CA ASP A 90 -15.97 -7.15 -14.98
C ASP A 90 -16.01 -6.05 -16.05
N ASP A 91 -15.99 -6.44 -17.32
CA ASP A 91 -16.05 -5.52 -18.46
C ASP A 91 -17.32 -4.64 -18.41
N ASP A 92 -18.43 -5.18 -17.91
CA ASP A 92 -19.68 -4.43 -17.73
C ASP A 92 -19.54 -3.36 -16.63
N ALA A 93 -18.66 -3.58 -15.63
CA ALA A 93 -18.39 -2.62 -14.57
C ALA A 93 -17.48 -1.46 -15.03
N LEU A 94 -16.70 -1.65 -16.10
CA LEU A 94 -15.88 -0.57 -16.66
C LEU A 94 -16.76 0.51 -17.29
N ASN A 95 -17.81 0.14 -18.02
CA ASN A 95 -18.76 1.08 -18.65
C ASN A 95 -18.08 2.31 -19.32
N GLY A 96 -16.97 2.07 -20.02
CA GLY A 96 -16.17 3.12 -20.69
C GLY A 96 -15.27 3.96 -19.78
N ARG A 97 -15.15 3.66 -18.49
CA ARG A 97 -14.25 4.32 -17.54
C ARG A 97 -12.91 3.59 -17.47
N ALA A 98 -11.85 4.37 -17.32
CA ALA A 98 -10.50 3.81 -17.11
C ALA A 98 -10.31 3.43 -15.63
N TYR A 99 -9.99 2.17 -15.39
CA TYR A 99 -9.61 1.68 -14.07
C TYR A 99 -8.08 1.54 -13.98
N PHE A 100 -7.52 2.09 -12.91
CA PHE A 100 -6.09 2.02 -12.63
C PHE A 100 -5.83 1.19 -11.38
N ARG A 101 -4.75 0.41 -11.41
CA ARG A 101 -4.23 -0.31 -10.25
C ARG A 101 -2.73 -0.17 -10.21
N PHE A 102 -2.22 0.29 -9.06
CA PHE A 102 -0.80 0.41 -8.76
C PHE A 102 -0.55 -0.33 -7.45
N SER A 103 0.31 -1.35 -7.49
CA SER A 103 0.66 -2.16 -6.33
C SER A 103 2.18 -2.22 -6.22
N PHE A 104 2.70 -2.01 -5.02
CA PHE A 104 4.11 -2.17 -4.69
C PHE A 104 4.27 -3.47 -3.91
N GLY A 105 4.67 -4.51 -4.64
CA GLY A 105 5.04 -5.80 -4.07
C GLY A 105 6.47 -5.76 -3.53
N LEU A 106 6.73 -6.64 -2.56
CA LEU A 106 8.08 -6.94 -2.11
C LEU A 106 8.41 -8.36 -2.57
N GLU A 107 9.59 -8.51 -3.16
CA GLU A 107 10.17 -9.83 -3.36
C GLU A 107 10.38 -10.47 -1.97
N ASP A 108 9.86 -11.69 -1.78
CA ASP A 108 9.87 -12.43 -0.51
C ASP A 108 9.33 -11.64 0.71
N GLY A 109 8.13 -11.03 0.59
CA GLY A 109 7.51 -10.23 1.66
C GLY A 109 7.31 -10.91 3.02
N GLU A 110 7.52 -12.22 3.14
CA GLU A 110 7.46 -12.99 4.40
C GLU A 110 8.39 -12.43 5.49
N TRP A 111 9.60 -11.98 5.13
CA TRP A 111 10.55 -11.50 6.12
C TRP A 111 10.07 -10.22 6.82
N MET A 112 9.34 -9.36 6.12
CA MET A 112 8.77 -8.13 6.70
C MET A 112 7.54 -8.47 7.54
N ASN A 113 6.75 -9.45 7.11
CA ASN A 113 5.59 -9.91 7.88
C ASN A 113 6.00 -10.44 9.25
N GLU A 114 7.09 -11.22 9.32
CA GLU A 114 7.62 -11.73 10.60
C GLU A 114 8.11 -10.59 11.51
N ARG A 115 8.79 -9.61 10.93
CA ARG A 115 9.22 -8.39 11.64
C ARG A 115 8.05 -7.59 12.22
N LEU A 116 7.00 -7.41 11.44
CA LEU A 116 5.78 -6.73 11.87
C LEU A 116 5.05 -7.49 12.97
N LYS A 117 5.01 -8.82 12.86
CA LYS A 117 4.44 -9.70 13.89
C LYS A 117 5.23 -9.61 15.20
N GLN A 118 6.57 -9.61 15.14
CA GLN A 118 7.44 -9.42 16.30
C GLN A 118 7.11 -8.12 17.06
N LEU A 119 6.80 -7.03 16.35
CA LEU A 119 6.40 -5.77 16.99
C LEU A 119 5.02 -5.83 17.65
N VAL A 120 4.06 -6.54 17.05
CA VAL A 120 2.73 -6.76 17.64
C VAL A 120 2.85 -7.57 18.92
N GLU A 121 3.65 -8.63 18.91
CA GLU A 121 3.94 -9.45 20.08
C GLU A 121 4.64 -8.62 21.17
N LEU A 122 5.68 -7.86 20.81
CA LEU A 122 6.39 -6.99 21.74
C LEU A 122 5.47 -5.93 22.37
N ARG A 123 4.58 -5.32 21.58
CA ARG A 123 3.58 -4.38 22.09
C ARG A 123 2.65 -5.07 23.10
N ASN A 124 2.21 -6.28 22.80
CA ASN A 124 1.32 -7.03 23.70
C ASN A 124 2.03 -7.44 24.98
N GLU A 125 3.28 -7.88 24.90
CA GLU A 125 4.11 -8.16 26.07
C GLU A 125 4.25 -6.91 26.96
N LEU A 126 4.62 -5.77 26.38
CA LEU A 126 4.77 -4.52 27.13
C LEU A 126 3.46 -4.04 27.77
N VAL A 127 2.34 -4.12 27.04
CA VAL A 127 1.07 -3.57 27.51
C VAL A 127 0.33 -4.50 28.47
N HIS A 128 0.37 -5.82 28.22
CA HIS A 128 -0.48 -6.79 28.93
C HIS A 128 0.29 -7.67 29.91
N HIS A 129 1.58 -7.93 29.64
CA HIS A 129 2.34 -8.93 30.39
C HIS A 129 3.49 -8.37 31.22
N PHE A 130 3.94 -7.14 30.97
CA PHE A 130 5.12 -6.55 31.61
C PHE A 130 5.08 -6.63 33.14
N LEU A 131 4.01 -6.14 33.77
CA LEU A 131 3.87 -6.16 35.24
C LEU A 131 3.54 -7.54 35.81
N SER A 132 3.05 -8.47 34.99
CA SER A 132 2.90 -9.88 35.41
C SER A 132 4.22 -10.65 35.35
N ARG A 133 5.17 -10.17 34.53
CA ARG A 133 6.48 -10.79 34.30
C ARG A 133 7.54 -10.25 35.26
N PHE A 134 7.49 -8.96 35.58
CA PHE A 134 8.45 -8.30 36.47
C PHE A 134 7.72 -7.73 37.68
N GLU A 135 8.01 -8.26 38.87
CA GLU A 135 7.35 -7.83 40.12
C GLU A 135 7.79 -6.44 40.59
N LEU A 136 8.98 -5.97 40.18
CA LEU A 136 9.55 -4.66 40.55
C LEU A 136 9.69 -4.46 42.07
N THR A 137 9.78 -5.56 42.82
CA THR A 137 9.88 -5.57 44.29
C THR A 137 11.32 -5.67 44.79
N SER A 138 12.26 -6.00 43.91
CA SER A 138 13.69 -6.18 44.24
C SER A 138 14.59 -5.53 43.18
N GLU A 139 15.83 -5.24 43.57
CA GLU A 139 16.88 -4.73 42.68
C GLU A 139 17.09 -5.67 41.48
N VAL A 140 17.14 -6.98 41.73
CA VAL A 140 17.30 -8.01 40.68
C VAL A 140 16.15 -7.96 39.67
N SER A 141 14.90 -7.98 40.14
CA SER A 141 13.73 -7.91 39.25
C SER A 141 13.68 -6.60 38.46
N CYS A 142 14.09 -5.48 39.08
CA CYS A 142 14.16 -4.20 38.38
C CYS A 142 15.26 -4.20 37.30
N GLN A 143 16.43 -4.77 37.60
CA GLN A 143 17.53 -4.83 36.65
C GLN A 143 17.22 -5.73 35.45
N GLU A 144 16.49 -6.84 35.67
CA GLU A 144 15.96 -7.69 34.61
C GLU A 144 14.95 -6.94 33.74
N ALA A 145 14.03 -6.17 34.34
CA ALA A 145 13.07 -5.35 33.62
C ALA A 145 13.75 -4.27 32.77
N ILE A 146 14.77 -3.58 33.31
CA ILE A 146 15.56 -2.59 32.57
C ILE A 146 16.27 -3.23 31.37
N SER A 147 16.90 -4.40 31.58
CA SER A 147 17.56 -5.15 30.51
C SER A 147 16.58 -5.55 29.41
N TYR A 148 15.38 -6.03 29.79
CA TYR A 148 14.32 -6.34 28.85
C TYR A 148 13.85 -5.12 28.06
N LEU A 149 13.64 -3.97 28.72
CA LEU A 149 13.24 -2.73 28.04
C LEU A 149 14.32 -2.23 27.07
N ALA A 150 15.60 -2.37 27.40
CA ALA A 150 16.68 -2.05 26.48
C ALA A 150 16.67 -2.93 25.22
N MET A 151 16.44 -4.25 25.39
CA MET A 151 16.27 -5.16 24.26
C MET A 151 15.03 -4.83 23.42
N ALA A 152 13.92 -4.49 24.07
CA ALA A 152 12.69 -4.06 23.41
C ALA A 152 12.92 -2.79 22.57
N ALA A 153 13.56 -1.77 23.15
CA ALA A 153 13.87 -0.51 22.46
C ALA A 153 14.75 -0.74 21.21
N ASN A 154 15.77 -1.60 21.31
CA ASN A 154 16.60 -1.96 20.16
C ASN A 154 15.79 -2.69 19.08
N THR A 155 14.96 -3.65 19.48
CA THR A 155 14.08 -4.38 18.54
C THR A 155 13.14 -3.43 17.80
N ILE A 156 12.53 -2.47 18.51
CA ILE A 156 11.64 -1.46 17.89
C ILE A 156 12.42 -0.58 16.92
N LYS A 157 13.61 -0.12 17.31
CA LYS A 157 14.47 0.71 16.49
C LYS A 157 14.87 -0.01 15.19
N ASP A 158 15.38 -1.23 15.29
CA ASP A 158 15.86 -2.01 14.14
C ASP A 158 14.73 -2.26 13.13
N ASN A 159 13.54 -2.62 13.62
CA ASN A 159 12.36 -2.81 12.77
C ASN A 159 11.92 -1.51 12.10
N ARG A 160 11.97 -0.38 12.81
CA ARG A 160 11.65 0.94 12.25
C ARG A 160 12.61 1.36 11.17
N GLU A 161 13.91 1.19 11.38
CA GLU A 161 14.94 1.50 10.38
C GLU A 161 14.78 0.64 9.13
N THR A 162 14.50 -0.65 9.33
CA THR A 162 14.27 -1.59 8.22
C THR A 162 13.04 -1.19 7.40
N LEU A 163 11.91 -0.91 8.04
CA LEU A 163 10.70 -0.47 7.34
C LEU A 163 10.90 0.88 6.64
N HIS A 164 11.61 1.82 7.27
CA HIS A 164 11.92 3.10 6.64
C HIS A 164 12.77 2.94 5.38
N SER A 165 13.82 2.10 5.42
CA SER A 165 14.66 1.81 4.25
C SER A 165 13.84 1.21 3.09
N LEU A 166 12.94 0.28 3.42
CA LEU A 166 12.04 -0.32 2.46
C LEU A 166 11.11 0.72 1.82
N LEU A 167 10.48 1.56 2.63
CA LEU A 167 9.56 2.60 2.16
C LEU A 167 10.29 3.64 1.30
N ALA A 168 11.51 4.03 1.66
CA ALA A 168 12.32 4.92 0.86
C ALA A 168 12.64 4.32 -0.53
N THR A 169 12.87 3.01 -0.60
CA THR A 169 13.05 2.30 -1.87
C THR A 169 11.78 2.33 -2.71
N ALA A 170 10.61 2.08 -2.09
CA ALA A 170 9.33 2.16 -2.78
C ALA A 170 9.01 3.59 -3.25
N GLU A 171 9.32 4.62 -2.46
CA GLU A 171 9.17 6.03 -2.85
C GLU A 171 10.08 6.42 -4.01
N LYS A 172 11.31 5.93 -4.03
CA LYS A 172 12.23 6.13 -5.17
C LYS A 172 11.69 5.49 -6.44
N ALA A 173 11.25 4.24 -6.37
CA ALA A 173 10.66 3.54 -7.51
C ALA A 173 9.41 4.24 -8.05
N LYS A 174 8.54 4.76 -7.16
CA LYS A 174 7.39 5.60 -7.54
C LYS A 174 7.81 6.85 -8.29
N SER A 175 8.84 7.52 -7.80
CA SER A 175 9.34 8.77 -8.39
C SER A 175 9.92 8.52 -9.78
N GLU A 176 10.74 7.48 -9.95
CA GLU A 176 11.30 7.08 -11.24
C GLU A 176 10.20 6.70 -12.25
N LEU A 177 9.19 5.94 -11.82
CA LEU A 177 8.03 5.62 -12.68
C LEU A 177 7.26 6.89 -13.07
N PHE A 178 7.02 7.80 -12.13
CA PHE A 178 6.31 9.05 -12.41
C PHE A 178 7.08 9.94 -13.39
N GLU A 179 8.40 10.05 -13.24
CA GLU A 179 9.29 10.76 -14.16
C GLU A 179 9.25 10.14 -15.57
N PHE A 180 9.32 8.81 -15.66
CA PHE A 180 9.19 8.11 -16.94
C PHE A 180 7.83 8.38 -17.60
N MET A 181 6.74 8.23 -16.87
CA MET A 181 5.37 8.44 -17.40
C MET A 181 5.11 9.88 -17.83
N SER A 182 5.80 10.84 -17.22
CA SER A 182 5.72 12.27 -17.56
C SER A 182 6.68 12.67 -18.70
N SER A 183 7.52 11.75 -19.18
CA SER A 183 8.44 12.00 -20.29
C SER A 183 7.76 11.81 -21.65
N PRO A 184 8.31 12.41 -22.74
CA PRO A 184 7.81 12.16 -24.09
C PRO A 184 7.79 10.67 -24.48
N GLN A 185 8.76 9.90 -23.98
CA GLN A 185 8.84 8.46 -24.20
C GLN A 185 7.71 7.72 -23.48
N GLY A 186 7.41 8.10 -22.24
CA GLY A 186 6.29 7.55 -21.47
C GLY A 186 4.94 7.89 -22.09
N GLU A 187 4.74 9.13 -22.54
CA GLU A 187 3.53 9.56 -23.27
C GLU A 187 3.34 8.74 -24.55
N HIS A 188 4.40 8.58 -25.35
CA HIS A 188 4.36 7.74 -26.54
C HIS A 188 4.01 6.29 -26.18
N PHE A 189 4.64 5.73 -25.15
CA PHE A 189 4.36 4.36 -24.69
C PHE A 189 2.89 4.19 -24.28
N LEU A 190 2.34 5.11 -23.49
CA LEU A 190 0.94 5.08 -23.04
C LEU A 190 -0.07 5.12 -24.19
N LEU A 191 0.19 5.91 -25.22
CA LEU A 191 -0.73 6.09 -26.35
C LEU A 191 -0.57 5.00 -27.42
N SER A 192 0.67 4.61 -27.70
CA SER A 192 0.99 3.71 -28.81
C SER A 192 1.17 2.24 -28.42
N GLY A 193 1.46 1.98 -27.14
CA GLY A 193 1.91 0.68 -26.64
C GLY A 193 3.36 0.34 -26.97
N VAL A 194 4.15 1.28 -27.51
CA VAL A 194 5.53 1.04 -27.98
C VAL A 194 6.51 2.04 -27.39
N LEU A 195 7.67 1.54 -26.94
CA LEU A 195 8.79 2.39 -26.53
C LEU A 195 9.55 2.92 -27.75
N PRO A 196 9.78 4.24 -27.86
CA PRO A 196 10.56 4.80 -28.97
C PRO A 196 11.99 4.22 -29.03
N GLY A 197 12.37 3.65 -30.17
CA GLY A 197 13.74 3.14 -30.40
C GLY A 197 13.95 1.66 -30.09
N GLU A 198 12.97 0.99 -29.47
CA GLU A 198 12.99 -0.46 -29.26
C GLU A 198 12.27 -1.19 -30.42
N PRO A 199 12.69 -2.41 -30.81
CA PRO A 199 11.97 -3.21 -31.78
C PRO A 199 10.56 -3.54 -31.26
N ALA A 200 9.52 -3.19 -32.01
CA ALA A 200 8.16 -3.59 -31.69
C ALA A 200 7.88 -4.99 -32.23
N ASP A 201 8.02 -6.02 -31.40
CA ASP A 201 7.45 -7.33 -31.70
C ASP A 201 5.93 -7.18 -31.84
N ASN A 202 5.35 -7.73 -32.92
CA ASN A 202 3.93 -7.57 -33.28
C ASN A 202 3.48 -6.13 -33.58
N TRP A 203 4.29 -5.37 -34.32
CA TRP A 203 3.98 -4.00 -34.79
C TRP A 203 2.56 -3.83 -35.37
N GLU A 204 2.02 -4.86 -36.03
CA GLU A 204 0.69 -4.84 -36.66
C GLU A 204 -0.44 -4.63 -35.67
N ASN A 205 -0.24 -4.96 -34.39
CA ASN A 205 -1.23 -4.89 -33.31
C ASN A 205 -1.10 -3.60 -32.47
N THR A 206 -0.16 -2.72 -32.80
CA THR A 206 0.01 -1.45 -32.10
C THR A 206 -1.13 -0.48 -32.39
N THR A 207 -1.45 0.40 -31.45
CA THR A 207 -2.53 1.40 -31.59
C THR A 207 -2.32 2.29 -32.82
N ILE A 208 -1.05 2.60 -33.13
CA ILE A 208 -0.62 3.37 -34.31
C ILE A 208 -1.15 2.75 -35.61
N ILE A 209 -1.28 1.42 -35.68
CA ILE A 209 -1.71 0.69 -36.88
C ILE A 209 -3.17 0.26 -36.81
N GLN A 210 -3.66 -0.08 -35.63
CA GLN A 210 -5.04 -0.51 -35.45
C GLN A 210 -6.04 0.64 -35.58
N GLN A 211 -5.72 1.85 -35.08
CA GLN A 211 -6.62 3.01 -35.18
C GLN A 211 -6.91 3.42 -36.64
N PRO A 212 -5.91 3.62 -37.52
CA PRO A 212 -6.17 3.94 -38.92
C PRO A 212 -6.93 2.82 -39.65
N LYS A 213 -6.57 1.55 -39.42
CA LYS A 213 -7.28 0.40 -40.01
C LYS A 213 -8.74 0.33 -39.57
N PHE A 214 -9.04 0.66 -38.31
CA PHE A 214 -10.40 0.73 -37.79
C PHE A 214 -11.19 1.87 -38.44
N GLU A 215 -10.58 3.05 -38.58
CA GLU A 215 -11.19 4.19 -39.27
C GLU A 215 -11.44 3.91 -40.76
N GLU A 216 -10.49 3.29 -41.46
CA GLU A 216 -10.63 2.89 -42.85
C GLU A 216 -11.76 1.86 -43.04
N ARG A 217 -11.86 0.85 -42.16
CA ARG A 217 -12.96 -0.13 -42.18
C ARG A 217 -14.32 0.51 -41.89
N SER A 218 -14.35 1.47 -40.98
CA SER A 218 -15.56 2.22 -40.63
C SER A 218 -16.02 3.12 -41.79
N ARG A 219 -15.08 3.72 -42.54
CA ARG A 219 -15.37 4.52 -43.75
C ARG A 219 -15.72 3.66 -44.97
N SER A 220 -15.18 2.44 -45.03
CA SER A 220 -15.43 1.49 -46.12
C SER A 220 -16.68 0.63 -45.93
N SER A 221 -17.32 0.70 -44.76
CA SER A 221 -18.61 0.05 -44.51
C SER A 221 -19.71 0.82 -45.25
N PRO A 222 -20.42 0.20 -46.22
CA PRO A 222 -21.43 0.91 -46.99
C PRO A 222 -22.57 1.34 -46.07
N CYS A 223 -22.89 2.64 -46.13
CA CYS A 223 -24.09 3.21 -45.54
C CYS A 223 -25.30 2.42 -46.04
N LEU A 224 -25.89 1.56 -45.19
CA LEU A 224 -27.19 0.96 -45.44
C LEU A 224 -28.23 2.08 -45.37
N THR A 225 -28.38 2.79 -46.49
CA THR A 225 -29.49 3.69 -46.71
C THR A 225 -30.75 2.84 -46.89
N SER A 226 -31.67 2.99 -45.95
CA SER A 226 -33.03 2.50 -46.03
C SER A 226 -33.76 3.21 -47.18
N SER A 227 -33.69 2.65 -48.39
CA SER A 227 -34.61 3.02 -49.47
C SER A 227 -35.87 2.14 -49.41
N SER A 228 -36.86 2.62 -48.65
CA SER A 228 -38.26 2.29 -48.93
C SER A 228 -38.74 3.19 -50.06
N SER A 229 -39.05 2.63 -51.23
CA SER A 229 -40.19 3.04 -52.07
C SER A 229 -40.16 2.32 -53.43
N GLN A 230 -41.18 1.53 -53.72
CA GLN A 230 -41.86 1.65 -55.02
C GLN A 230 -43.33 1.24 -54.91
N ALA A 231 -44.15 2.05 -55.56
CA ALA A 231 -45.56 2.30 -55.28
C ALA A 231 -46.51 1.62 -56.29
N HIS A 232 -47.69 1.21 -55.79
CA HIS A 232 -49.08 1.43 -56.30
C HIS A 232 -49.41 1.46 -57.81
N PRO A 233 -50.62 1.02 -58.25
CA PRO A 233 -51.83 1.82 -57.94
C PRO A 233 -53.22 1.12 -57.88
N ARG A 234 -54.13 1.78 -57.11
CA ARG A 234 -55.58 2.08 -57.34
C ARG A 234 -56.49 0.96 -57.91
N LYS A 235 -57.72 0.68 -57.43
CA LYS A 235 -58.85 1.55 -57.00
C LYS A 235 -60.04 0.62 -56.61
N GLY A 236 -60.89 0.98 -55.64
CA GLY A 236 -62.16 0.27 -55.40
C GLY A 236 -62.79 0.50 -54.02
N LYS A 237 -63.37 1.69 -53.80
CA LYS A 237 -64.32 2.02 -52.71
C LYS A 237 -65.72 1.45 -53.03
N PRO A 238 -66.76 1.57 -52.18
CA PRO A 238 -66.84 1.55 -50.69
C PRO A 238 -68.14 0.82 -50.17
N ALA A 239 -68.45 1.04 -48.88
CA ALA A 239 -69.77 0.92 -48.19
C ALA A 239 -70.05 -0.44 -47.51
N ARG A 240 -70.71 -0.55 -46.35
CA ARG A 240 -71.53 0.38 -45.55
C ARG A 240 -71.82 -0.27 -44.17
N ARG A 241 -72.03 0.59 -43.18
CA ARG A 241 -72.71 0.40 -41.87
C ARG A 241 -72.01 -0.43 -40.80
#